data_AF-A0A2I2DS76-F1
#
_entry.id   AF-A0A2I2DS76-F1
#
_cell.length_a   1.000
_cell.length_b   1.000
_cell.length_c   1.000
_cell.angle_alpha   90.00
_cell.angle_beta   90.00
_cell.angle_gamma   90.00
#
_symmetry.space_group_name_H-M   'P 1'
#
loop_
_entity.id
_entity.type
_entity.pdbx_description
1 polymer ?
#
loop_
_entity_poly.entity_id
_entity_poly.type
_entity_poly.pdbx_seq_one_letter_code
_entity_poly.pdbx_strand_id
1 'polypeptide(L)'
;MVLLLVCNIASAQVGINNTAPKATLDITAKTTDGSTPEGLLVPRLTGDEIKLADAMYGTDQKGTFIYATAAVTVASTKTANITAEGYYFFDGSIWQEVGSNAINYTAGNGLTLNGTETELGGTLNKSTIITQGNFPLAFTSSATNGFSVDGTTWSVDAANNRVGIGTASPTAPLEINNGSTAGALKIIDGTQGLGKVLSSDADGVATWSTTVVTAFANDWTPYSGTLVDPFTGGTGGAGLNTGLSVVIPEQGWYFFRCGLTIQSGCNDYSFYINGIGDVWKTYCNVADTQMMSPRDQSRVLYFSTAGTYTVLAAKTNGVVPNNFNMGNPAFYLDFVKFQN
;
A
#
# COMPACT_ATOMS: atom_id res chain seq x y z
N MET A 1 99.86 48.87 -5.81
CA MET A 1 98.46 49.34 -5.92
C MET A 1 97.70 48.30 -6.71
N VAL A 2 96.92 47.44 -6.05
CA VAL A 2 96.05 46.47 -6.71
C VAL A 2 94.62 46.92 -6.41
N LEU A 3 93.91 47.39 -7.44
CA LEU A 3 92.51 47.76 -7.34
C LEU A 3 91.69 46.48 -7.58
N LEU A 4 91.13 45.92 -6.51
CA LEU A 4 90.26 44.74 -6.57
C LEU A 4 88.84 45.20 -6.93
N LEU A 5 88.42 44.96 -8.17
CA LEU A 5 87.05 45.19 -8.61
C LEU A 5 86.17 44.03 -8.10
N VAL A 6 85.34 44.29 -7.09
CA VAL A 6 84.36 43.32 -6.59
C VAL A 6 83.08 43.49 -7.41
N CYS A 7 82.75 42.53 -8.26
CA CYS A 7 81.43 42.47 -8.88
C CYS A 7 80.42 42.00 -7.83
N ASN A 8 79.47 42.87 -7.46
CA ASN A 8 78.31 42.41 -6.72
C ASN A 8 77.35 41.77 -7.73
N ILE A 9 76.89 40.57 -7.43
CA ILE A 9 75.83 39.91 -8.17
C ILE A 9 74.58 40.76 -7.96
N ALA A 10 74.23 41.59 -8.94
CA ALA A 10 72.97 42.33 -8.92
C ALA A 10 71.84 41.33 -9.15
N SER A 11 70.94 41.22 -8.18
CA SER A 11 69.76 40.36 -8.28
C SER A 11 68.89 40.85 -9.45
N ALA A 12 68.47 39.95 -10.34
CA ALA A 12 67.77 40.27 -11.59
C ALA A 12 66.26 40.57 -11.44
N GLN A 13 65.76 40.81 -10.21
CA GLN A 13 64.35 41.14 -9.99
C GLN A 13 64.07 42.62 -10.28
N VAL A 14 62.87 42.90 -10.79
CA VAL A 14 62.32 44.24 -11.00
C VAL A 14 61.27 44.51 -9.93
N GLY A 15 61.54 45.46 -9.04
CA GLY A 15 60.57 46.00 -8.09
C GLY A 15 60.01 47.34 -8.58
N ILE A 16 58.68 47.50 -8.59
CA ILE A 16 58.02 48.79 -8.84
C ILE A 16 57.36 49.22 -7.54
N ASN A 17 57.77 50.40 -7.03
CA ASN A 17 57.44 50.88 -5.68
C ASN A 17 57.79 49.86 -4.57
N ASN A 18 58.75 48.95 -4.81
CA ASN A 18 59.14 47.89 -3.89
C ASN A 18 60.67 47.76 -3.82
N THR A 19 61.26 47.97 -2.64
CA THR A 19 62.72 47.88 -2.41
C THR A 19 63.21 46.48 -2.08
N ALA A 20 62.31 45.52 -1.87
CA ALA A 20 62.61 44.13 -1.56
C ALA A 20 61.66 43.19 -2.33
N PRO A 21 61.76 43.14 -3.68
CA PRO A 21 60.88 42.34 -4.52
C PRO A 21 60.98 40.84 -4.19
N LYS A 22 59.82 40.17 -4.10
CA LYS A 22 59.68 38.74 -3.77
C LYS A 22 59.45 37.85 -4.99
N ALA A 23 59.31 38.43 -6.18
CA ALA A 23 59.18 37.76 -7.45
C ALA A 23 60.05 38.46 -8.51
N THR A 24 60.18 37.87 -9.70
CA THR A 24 60.93 38.47 -10.82
C THR A 24 60.39 39.85 -11.20
N LEU A 25 59.08 40.04 -11.13
CA LEU A 25 58.41 41.35 -11.16
C LEU A 25 57.49 41.43 -9.94
N ASP A 26 57.73 42.40 -9.05
CA ASP A 26 56.93 42.63 -7.86
C ASP A 26 56.50 44.11 -7.83
N ILE A 27 55.19 44.34 -7.91
CA ILE A 27 54.57 45.67 -7.95
C ILE A 27 53.83 45.86 -6.63
N THR A 28 54.26 46.82 -5.84
CA THR A 28 53.56 47.23 -4.62
C THR A 28 52.76 48.51 -4.88
N ALA A 29 51.57 48.61 -4.28
CA ALA A 29 50.74 49.81 -4.39
C ALA A 29 51.49 51.02 -3.81
N LYS A 30 51.45 52.16 -4.51
CA LYS A 30 52.08 53.39 -4.02
C LYS A 30 51.33 53.99 -2.84
N THR A 31 50.00 54.02 -2.92
CA THR A 31 49.13 54.32 -1.78
C THR A 31 48.05 53.26 -1.63
N THR A 32 47.49 53.14 -0.43
CA THR A 32 46.37 52.23 -0.14
C THR A 32 45.11 52.97 0.28
N ASP A 33 45.06 54.29 0.04
CA ASP A 33 43.96 55.19 0.42
C ASP A 33 42.98 55.49 -0.72
N GLY A 34 43.23 54.91 -1.91
CA GLY A 34 42.41 55.12 -3.10
C GLY A 34 42.61 56.46 -3.80
N SER A 35 43.62 57.26 -3.41
CA SER A 35 43.92 58.54 -4.06
C SER A 35 44.62 58.40 -5.41
N THR A 36 45.23 57.25 -5.70
CA THR A 36 45.87 56.92 -6.97
C THR A 36 45.33 55.61 -7.55
N PRO A 37 45.13 55.51 -8.88
CA PRO A 37 44.90 54.22 -9.53
C PRO A 37 46.15 53.33 -9.41
N GLU A 38 45.99 52.14 -8.85
CA GLU A 38 47.05 51.13 -8.69
C GLU A 38 46.77 49.94 -9.62
N GLY A 39 47.81 49.28 -10.13
CA GLY A 39 47.66 48.06 -10.92
C GLY A 39 48.67 47.91 -12.06
N LEU A 40 48.49 46.87 -12.86
CA LEU A 40 49.28 46.60 -14.06
C LEU A 40 48.41 46.79 -15.30
N LEU A 41 48.78 47.74 -16.16
CA LEU A 41 48.23 47.84 -17.50
C LEU A 41 49.03 46.94 -18.44
N VAL A 42 48.39 45.87 -18.92
CA VAL A 42 48.93 45.01 -19.97
C VAL A 42 48.63 45.58 -21.36
N PRO A 43 49.32 45.12 -22.42
CA PRO A 43 49.05 45.56 -23.78
C PRO A 43 47.56 45.44 -24.14
N ARG A 44 47.02 46.50 -24.74
CA ARG A 44 45.63 46.60 -25.19
C ARG A 44 45.60 46.58 -26.71
N LEU A 45 44.91 45.60 -27.28
CA LEU A 45 44.83 45.38 -28.72
C LEU A 45 43.39 45.04 -29.09
N THR A 46 42.94 45.37 -30.29
CA THR A 46 41.68 44.82 -30.83
C THR A 46 41.84 43.33 -31.13
N GLY A 47 40.74 42.57 -31.15
CA GLY A 47 40.76 41.17 -31.55
C GLY A 47 41.39 40.94 -32.93
N ASP A 48 41.12 41.83 -33.88
CA ASP A 48 41.69 41.75 -35.23
C ASP A 48 43.21 42.00 -35.24
N GLU A 49 43.74 42.91 -34.40
CA GLU A 49 45.19 43.11 -34.25
C GLU A 49 45.88 41.88 -33.63
N ILE A 50 45.24 41.24 -32.65
CA ILE A 50 45.75 40.00 -32.04
C ILE A 50 45.80 38.89 -33.09
N LYS A 51 44.75 38.75 -33.90
CA LYS A 51 44.66 37.78 -35.00
C LYS A 51 45.72 38.04 -36.08
N LEU A 52 45.96 39.29 -36.46
CA LEU A 52 46.99 39.63 -37.44
C LEU A 52 48.39 39.14 -37.02
N ALA A 53 48.64 39.06 -35.71
CA ALA A 53 49.86 38.53 -35.13
C ALA A 53 49.84 37.02 -34.85
N ASP A 54 48.87 36.25 -35.37
CA ASP A 54 48.71 34.81 -35.11
C ASP A 54 50.00 33.99 -35.31
N ALA A 55 50.79 34.32 -36.34
CA ALA A 55 52.04 33.64 -36.64
C ALA A 55 53.14 33.90 -35.58
N MET A 56 53.04 35.02 -34.84
CA MET A 56 54.00 35.43 -33.82
C MET A 56 53.70 34.85 -32.44
N TYR A 57 52.48 34.38 -32.19
CA TYR A 57 52.12 33.70 -30.94
C TYR A 57 52.42 32.21 -31.02
N GLY A 58 53.69 31.84 -30.80
CA GLY A 58 54.19 30.47 -30.75
C GLY A 58 54.38 29.95 -29.33
N THR A 59 55.15 28.87 -29.19
CA THR A 59 55.44 28.22 -27.90
C THR A 59 56.02 29.18 -26.87
N ASP A 60 56.90 30.08 -27.28
CA ASP A 60 57.60 31.02 -26.38
C ASP A 60 56.68 32.12 -25.83
N GLN A 61 55.52 32.34 -26.47
CA GLN A 61 54.53 33.33 -26.05
C GLN A 61 53.42 32.73 -25.18
N LYS A 62 53.48 31.42 -24.85
CA LYS A 62 52.54 30.82 -23.91
C LYS A 62 52.57 31.53 -22.57
N GLY A 63 51.40 31.88 -22.05
CA GLY A 63 51.24 32.69 -20.84
C GLY A 63 51.23 34.21 -21.09
N THR A 64 51.34 34.66 -22.34
CA THR A 64 51.15 36.07 -22.68
C THR A 64 49.76 36.51 -22.24
N PHE A 65 49.68 37.63 -21.52
CA PHE A 65 48.45 38.19 -20.99
C PHE A 65 48.21 39.57 -21.60
N ILE A 66 47.03 39.78 -22.18
CA ILE A 66 46.64 41.01 -22.86
C ILE A 66 45.19 41.35 -22.54
N TYR A 67 44.80 42.56 -22.89
CA TYR A 67 43.42 42.99 -22.88
C TYR A 67 42.95 43.22 -24.32
N ALA A 68 41.93 42.48 -24.76
CA ALA A 68 41.30 42.70 -26.04
C ALA A 68 40.28 43.84 -25.90
N THR A 69 40.40 44.91 -26.69
CA THR A 69 39.49 46.07 -26.63
C THR A 69 38.23 45.89 -27.48
N ALA A 70 38.18 44.84 -28.30
CA ALA A 70 37.04 44.48 -29.15
C ALA A 70 37.17 43.00 -29.58
N ALA A 71 36.05 42.40 -29.98
CA ALA A 71 36.02 41.06 -30.57
C ALA A 71 36.79 40.98 -31.90
N VAL A 72 37.15 39.75 -32.30
CA VAL A 72 37.71 39.49 -33.64
C VAL A 72 36.57 39.43 -34.65
N THR A 73 36.66 40.17 -35.75
CA THR A 73 35.57 40.23 -36.74
C THR A 73 35.40 38.91 -37.49
N VAL A 74 36.50 38.24 -37.81
CA VAL A 74 36.53 36.90 -38.41
C VAL A 74 37.58 36.07 -37.68
N ALA A 75 37.19 35.19 -36.78
CA ALA A 75 38.16 34.47 -35.95
C ALA A 75 39.05 33.49 -36.74
N SER A 76 40.28 33.30 -36.26
CA SER A 76 41.14 32.16 -36.59
C SER A 76 40.99 31.06 -35.53
N THR A 77 41.65 29.92 -35.71
CA THR A 77 41.70 28.87 -34.66
C THR A 77 42.25 29.43 -33.34
N LYS A 78 43.30 30.26 -33.38
CA LYS A 78 43.92 30.81 -32.16
C LYS A 78 43.03 31.85 -31.47
N THR A 79 42.28 32.63 -32.23
CA THR A 79 41.50 33.76 -31.73
C THR A 79 40.01 33.46 -31.56
N ALA A 80 39.62 32.19 -31.68
CA ALA A 80 38.22 31.73 -31.65
C ALA A 80 37.43 32.22 -30.42
N ASN A 81 38.06 32.36 -29.26
CA ASN A 81 37.38 32.73 -28.02
C ASN A 81 37.36 34.25 -27.77
N ILE A 82 38.05 35.08 -28.57
CA ILE A 82 38.05 36.54 -28.40
C ILE A 82 36.76 37.12 -29.02
N THR A 83 35.65 36.90 -28.33
CA THR A 83 34.29 37.22 -28.79
C THR A 83 33.74 38.52 -28.22
N ALA A 84 34.44 39.10 -27.25
CA ALA A 84 34.10 40.37 -26.62
C ALA A 84 35.36 41.07 -26.08
N GLU A 85 35.21 42.33 -25.70
CA GLU A 85 36.22 43.05 -24.92
C GLU A 85 36.47 42.31 -23.59
N GLY A 86 37.73 42.11 -23.20
CA GLY A 86 38.07 41.36 -22.00
C GLY A 86 39.56 41.05 -21.84
N TYR A 87 39.93 40.43 -20.73
CA TYR A 87 41.29 39.93 -20.53
C TYR A 87 41.45 38.55 -21.16
N TYR A 88 42.58 38.31 -21.81
CA TYR A 88 42.88 37.03 -22.43
C TYR A 88 44.32 36.62 -22.15
N PHE A 89 44.56 35.32 -22.01
CA PHE A 89 45.90 34.75 -22.04
C PHE A 89 46.06 33.73 -23.15
N PHE A 90 47.26 33.64 -23.72
CA PHE A 90 47.57 32.64 -24.74
C PHE A 90 47.99 31.33 -24.06
N ASP A 91 47.22 30.25 -24.23
CA ASP A 91 47.51 28.96 -23.60
C ASP A 91 48.57 28.10 -24.34
N GLY A 92 49.08 28.63 -25.47
CA GLY A 92 49.99 27.97 -26.40
C GLY A 92 49.30 27.46 -27.67
N SER A 93 47.96 27.47 -27.72
CA SER A 93 47.16 27.07 -28.87
C SER A 93 46.07 28.09 -29.18
N ILE A 94 45.30 28.51 -28.19
CA ILE A 94 44.22 29.49 -28.35
C ILE A 94 44.27 30.55 -27.25
N TRP A 95 43.67 31.70 -27.52
CA TRP A 95 43.43 32.73 -26.53
C TRP A 95 42.27 32.30 -25.63
N GLN A 96 42.47 32.35 -24.32
CA GLN A 96 41.47 32.00 -23.31
C GLN A 96 41.05 33.27 -22.59
N GLU A 97 39.74 33.50 -22.48
CA GLU A 97 39.21 34.60 -21.69
C GLU A 97 39.52 34.39 -20.20
N VAL A 98 39.90 35.47 -19.53
CA VAL A 98 40.16 35.49 -18.08
C VAL A 98 39.00 36.19 -17.41
N GLY A 99 38.14 35.40 -16.78
CA GLY A 99 37.04 35.90 -15.96
C GLY A 99 35.67 35.75 -16.59
N SER A 100 35.22 34.51 -16.76
CA SER A 100 33.80 34.17 -16.94
C SER A 100 33.59 32.70 -16.57
N ASN A 101 33.65 32.36 -15.27
CA ASN A 101 33.20 31.06 -14.78
C ASN A 101 31.66 31.02 -14.84
N ALA A 102 31.08 30.91 -16.03
CA ALA A 102 29.69 30.53 -16.17
C ALA A 102 29.56 29.09 -15.64
N ILE A 103 28.98 28.92 -14.45
CA ILE A 103 28.60 27.61 -13.95
C ILE A 103 27.49 27.10 -14.88
N ASN A 104 27.83 26.12 -15.71
CA ASN A 104 26.86 25.45 -16.57
C ASN A 104 26.07 24.46 -15.70
N TYR A 105 24.88 24.85 -15.27
CA TYR A 105 23.93 23.92 -14.68
C TYR A 105 23.42 22.98 -15.76
N THR A 106 23.30 21.69 -15.45
CA THR A 106 22.76 20.68 -16.37
C THR A 106 21.64 19.91 -15.69
N ALA A 107 20.53 19.73 -16.39
CA ALA A 107 19.47 18.82 -16.00
C ALA A 107 19.42 17.62 -16.96
N GLY A 108 19.10 16.45 -16.44
CA GLY A 108 18.90 15.26 -17.23
C GLY A 108 18.10 14.22 -16.47
N ASN A 109 17.44 13.32 -17.21
CA ASN A 109 16.74 12.16 -16.69
C ASN A 109 15.81 12.46 -15.49
N GLY A 110 14.69 13.16 -15.74
CA GLY A 110 13.71 13.49 -14.70
C GLY A 110 13.87 14.90 -14.12
N LEU A 111 14.95 15.59 -14.46
CA LEU A 111 15.22 16.96 -14.02
C LEU A 111 14.96 17.99 -15.13
N THR A 112 14.67 19.22 -14.72
CA THR A 112 14.53 20.43 -15.57
C THR A 112 15.41 21.56 -15.04
N LEU A 113 15.73 22.54 -15.90
CA LEU A 113 16.37 23.80 -15.49
C LEU A 113 15.38 24.95 -15.56
N ASN A 114 15.31 25.73 -14.48
CA ASN A 114 14.60 26.99 -14.42
C ASN A 114 15.61 28.10 -14.09
N GLY A 115 16.15 28.73 -15.14
CA GLY A 115 17.30 29.62 -15.01
C GLY A 115 18.54 28.87 -14.51
N THR A 116 18.88 29.06 -13.23
CA THR A 116 20.04 28.41 -12.59
C THR A 116 19.64 27.31 -11.59
N GLU A 117 18.34 27.07 -11.42
CA GLU A 117 17.82 26.06 -10.50
C GLU A 117 17.56 24.73 -11.22
N THR A 118 17.97 23.62 -10.60
CA THR A 118 17.68 22.26 -11.10
C THR A 118 16.51 21.68 -10.32
N GLU A 119 15.42 21.40 -11.03
CA GLU A 119 14.14 20.95 -10.45
C GLU A 119 13.81 19.51 -10.86
N LEU A 120 12.94 18.84 -10.11
CA LEU A 120 12.27 17.61 -10.54
C LEU A 120 11.05 17.95 -11.40
N GLY A 121 10.72 17.08 -12.37
CA GLY A 121 9.54 17.25 -13.23
C GLY A 121 9.84 17.12 -14.73
N GLY A 122 11.07 16.78 -15.09
CA GLY A 122 11.46 16.47 -16.46
C GLY A 122 11.11 15.04 -16.89
N THR A 123 11.34 14.75 -18.17
CA THR A 123 11.16 13.40 -18.72
C THR A 123 12.31 12.48 -18.30
N LEU A 124 11.99 11.27 -17.84
CA LEU A 124 12.96 10.19 -17.69
C LEU A 124 13.39 9.69 -19.07
N ASN A 125 14.68 9.77 -19.39
CA ASN A 125 15.23 9.32 -20.68
C ASN A 125 16.01 8.00 -20.57
N LYS A 126 16.10 7.45 -19.36
CA LYS A 126 16.66 6.15 -19.03
C LYS A 126 16.00 5.63 -17.75
N SER A 127 16.22 4.35 -17.44
CA SER A 127 15.74 3.78 -16.18
C SER A 127 16.40 4.46 -14.97
N THR A 128 15.61 4.70 -13.93
CA THR A 128 16.08 5.39 -12.72
C THR A 128 15.81 4.50 -11.51
N ILE A 129 16.83 4.27 -10.70
CA ILE A 129 16.74 3.53 -9.44
C ILE A 129 17.23 4.45 -8.32
N ILE A 130 16.36 4.73 -7.36
CA ILE A 130 16.73 5.46 -6.14
C ILE A 130 17.16 4.42 -5.09
N THR A 131 18.47 4.29 -4.87
CA THR A 131 19.01 3.39 -3.84
C THR A 131 19.01 4.11 -2.50
N GLN A 132 18.21 3.63 -1.55
CA GLN A 132 18.14 4.18 -0.19
C GLN A 132 19.12 3.46 0.74
N GLY A 133 19.77 4.22 1.63
CA GLY A 133 20.43 3.66 2.81
C GLY A 133 19.43 3.46 3.95
N ASN A 134 19.82 3.80 5.17
CA ASN A 134 18.96 3.68 6.35
C ASN A 134 17.93 4.82 6.52
N PHE A 135 17.84 5.72 5.54
CA PHE A 135 16.93 6.87 5.58
C PHE A 135 15.76 6.64 4.62
N PRO A 136 14.51 6.93 5.05
CA PRO A 136 13.34 6.76 4.21
C PRO A 136 13.21 7.90 3.20
N LEU A 137 12.70 7.56 2.02
CA LEU A 137 12.15 8.49 1.03
C LEU A 137 10.69 8.76 1.40
N ALA A 138 10.47 9.78 2.21
CA ALA A 138 9.14 10.18 2.65
C ALA A 138 8.49 11.18 1.69
N PHE A 139 7.22 10.96 1.37
CA PHE A 139 6.37 11.92 0.66
C PHE A 139 5.32 12.46 1.63
N THR A 140 5.38 13.76 1.95
CA THR A 140 4.39 14.43 2.78
C THR A 140 3.51 15.30 1.90
N SER A 141 2.20 15.04 1.91
CA SER A 141 1.22 15.79 1.13
C SER A 141 -0.07 15.95 1.93
N SER A 142 -0.81 17.02 1.68
CA SER A 142 -2.16 17.24 2.20
C SER A 142 -3.20 17.22 1.09
N ALA A 143 -2.84 16.71 -0.09
CA ALA A 143 -3.70 16.67 -1.27
C ALA A 143 -4.34 15.28 -1.46
N THR A 144 -5.53 15.28 -2.04
CA THR A 144 -6.06 14.10 -2.74
C THR A 144 -5.14 13.79 -3.93
N ASN A 145 -4.83 12.53 -4.17
CA ASN A 145 -3.86 12.11 -5.20
C ASN A 145 -2.46 12.75 -5.04
N GLY A 146 -2.02 12.94 -3.79
CA GLY A 146 -0.75 13.60 -3.47
C GLY A 146 0.50 12.82 -3.87
N PHE A 147 0.38 11.51 -4.10
CA PHE A 147 1.39 10.65 -4.71
C PHE A 147 0.70 9.65 -5.62
N SER A 148 1.09 9.59 -6.89
CA SER A 148 0.35 8.79 -7.88
C SER A 148 1.22 8.20 -8.98
N VAL A 149 0.77 7.08 -9.53
CA VAL A 149 1.27 6.50 -10.79
C VAL A 149 0.15 6.63 -11.81
N ASP A 150 0.43 7.34 -12.92
CA ASP A 150 -0.51 7.55 -14.03
C ASP A 150 -1.91 8.02 -13.57
N GLY A 151 -1.94 8.97 -12.63
CA GLY A 151 -3.17 9.52 -12.06
C GLY A 151 -3.92 8.50 -11.20
N THR A 152 -4.85 7.76 -11.79
CA THR A 152 -5.73 6.84 -11.05
C THR A 152 -5.23 5.40 -10.98
N THR A 153 -4.22 4.99 -11.76
CA THR A 153 -3.69 3.62 -11.73
C THR A 153 -3.25 3.22 -10.32
N TRP A 154 -2.52 4.10 -9.64
CA TRP A 154 -2.32 4.04 -8.19
C TRP A 154 -2.33 5.45 -7.62
N SER A 155 -3.14 5.68 -6.60
CA SER A 155 -3.31 6.98 -5.97
C SER A 155 -3.22 6.88 -4.46
N VAL A 156 -2.44 7.78 -3.86
CA VAL A 156 -2.46 8.04 -2.42
C VAL A 156 -3.22 9.34 -2.18
N ASP A 157 -4.39 9.23 -1.57
CA ASP A 157 -5.13 10.36 -1.02
C ASP A 157 -4.57 10.68 0.37
N ALA A 158 -3.56 11.55 0.38
CA ALA A 158 -2.85 11.93 1.58
C ALA A 158 -3.68 12.85 2.49
N ALA A 159 -4.66 13.57 1.91
CA ALA A 159 -5.60 14.41 2.65
C ALA A 159 -6.50 13.61 3.60
N ASN A 160 -6.87 12.39 3.21
CA ASN A 160 -7.84 11.56 3.95
C ASN A 160 -7.28 10.20 4.40
N ASN A 161 -5.98 9.97 4.21
CA ASN A 161 -5.29 8.72 4.58
C ASN A 161 -5.86 7.47 3.87
N ARG A 162 -6.04 7.54 2.56
CA ARG A 162 -6.61 6.44 1.75
C ARG A 162 -5.75 6.09 0.54
N VAL A 163 -5.89 4.87 0.04
CA VAL A 163 -5.26 4.37 -1.19
C VAL A 163 -6.32 3.97 -2.20
N GLY A 164 -6.16 4.43 -3.43
CA GLY A 164 -7.02 4.10 -4.56
C GLY A 164 -6.25 3.35 -5.66
N ILE A 165 -6.89 2.35 -6.24
CA ILE A 165 -6.49 1.71 -7.50
C ILE A 165 -7.66 1.87 -8.46
N GLY A 166 -7.45 2.58 -9.57
CA GLY A 166 -8.50 2.99 -10.51
C GLY A 166 -9.35 4.19 -10.07
N THR A 167 -9.00 4.83 -8.94
CA THR A 167 -9.66 6.05 -8.43
C THR A 167 -8.65 6.97 -7.74
N ALA A 168 -8.76 8.28 -7.95
CA ALA A 168 -7.96 9.31 -7.27
C ALA A 168 -8.64 9.85 -6.00
N SER A 169 -9.90 9.48 -5.78
CA SER A 169 -10.73 9.90 -4.66
C SER A 169 -11.41 8.68 -4.03
N PRO A 170 -10.63 7.73 -3.49
CA PRO A 170 -11.18 6.56 -2.82
C PRO A 170 -12.14 6.98 -1.69
N THR A 171 -13.15 6.19 -1.39
CA THR A 171 -14.13 6.45 -0.32
C THR A 171 -13.89 5.59 0.92
N ALA A 172 -13.11 4.52 0.77
CA ALA A 172 -12.64 3.64 1.85
C ALA A 172 -11.10 3.73 2.00
N PRO A 173 -10.52 3.25 3.11
CA PRO A 173 -9.06 3.20 3.29
C PRO A 173 -8.30 2.54 2.13
N LEU A 174 -8.89 1.51 1.54
CA LEU A 174 -8.45 0.90 0.28
C LEU A 174 -9.67 0.76 -0.64
N GLU A 175 -9.61 1.37 -1.81
CA GLU A 175 -10.62 1.19 -2.85
C GLU A 175 -9.96 0.67 -4.13
N ILE A 176 -10.49 -0.42 -4.69
CA ILE A 176 -10.11 -0.95 -5.99
C ILE A 176 -11.32 -0.80 -6.92
N ASN A 177 -11.25 0.19 -7.81
CA ASN A 177 -12.31 0.53 -8.75
C ASN A 177 -11.87 0.14 -10.17
N ASN A 178 -12.30 -1.03 -10.65
CA ASN A 178 -12.02 -1.49 -12.02
C ASN A 178 -13.19 -1.19 -12.99
N GLY A 179 -14.03 -0.21 -12.66
CA GLY A 179 -15.21 0.16 -13.43
C GLY A 179 -16.31 -0.92 -13.38
N SER A 180 -16.75 -1.39 -14.55
CA SER A 180 -17.83 -2.37 -14.69
C SER A 180 -17.36 -3.81 -14.93
N THR A 181 -16.05 -4.06 -14.87
CA THR A 181 -15.48 -5.39 -15.10
C THR A 181 -15.51 -6.20 -13.82
N ALA A 182 -15.95 -7.46 -13.84
CA ALA A 182 -15.87 -8.30 -12.64
C ALA A 182 -14.40 -8.67 -12.31
N GLY A 183 -14.09 -8.86 -11.02
CA GLY A 183 -12.77 -9.32 -10.58
C GLY A 183 -11.75 -8.21 -10.32
N ALA A 184 -12.12 -7.22 -9.50
CA ALA A 184 -11.23 -6.12 -9.12
C ALA A 184 -10.00 -6.58 -8.32
N LEU A 185 -10.10 -7.67 -7.55
CA LEU A 185 -9.03 -8.20 -6.72
C LEU A 185 -8.71 -9.66 -7.08
N LYS A 186 -7.43 -9.96 -7.29
CA LYS A 186 -6.90 -11.31 -7.46
C LYS A 186 -5.82 -11.58 -6.40
N ILE A 187 -6.05 -12.59 -5.56
CA ILE A 187 -5.10 -13.03 -4.53
C ILE A 187 -4.62 -14.43 -4.89
N ILE A 188 -3.31 -14.60 -5.06
CA ILE A 188 -2.66 -15.87 -5.37
C ILE A 188 -1.69 -16.18 -4.23
N ASP A 189 -2.04 -17.14 -3.38
CA ASP A 189 -1.24 -17.56 -2.21
C ASP A 189 -0.79 -19.04 -2.32
N GLY A 190 -1.15 -19.73 -3.40
CA GLY A 190 -0.89 -21.15 -3.62
C GLY A 190 -2.02 -22.07 -3.12
N THR A 191 -2.98 -21.54 -2.36
CA THR A 191 -4.13 -22.27 -1.82
C THR A 191 -5.44 -21.95 -2.53
N GLN A 192 -5.47 -20.97 -3.44
CA GLN A 192 -6.65 -20.66 -4.26
C GLN A 192 -7.16 -21.87 -5.06
N GLY A 193 -8.47 -21.98 -5.25
CA GLY A 193 -9.08 -23.09 -6.00
C GLY A 193 -10.56 -22.85 -6.28
N LEU A 194 -11.11 -23.57 -7.27
CA LEU A 194 -12.54 -23.50 -7.59
C LEU A 194 -13.37 -23.86 -6.35
N GLY A 195 -14.33 -23.00 -5.99
CA GLY A 195 -15.22 -23.21 -4.84
C GLY A 195 -14.61 -22.90 -3.47
N LYS A 196 -13.37 -22.43 -3.40
CA LYS A 196 -12.78 -21.93 -2.16
C LYS A 196 -13.23 -20.50 -1.85
N VAL A 197 -13.25 -20.17 -0.57
CA VAL A 197 -13.54 -18.83 -0.05
C VAL A 197 -12.32 -18.27 0.65
N LEU A 198 -12.17 -16.95 0.64
CA LEU A 198 -11.14 -16.28 1.42
C LEU A 198 -11.58 -16.23 2.89
N SER A 199 -10.83 -16.89 3.77
CA SER A 199 -11.05 -16.91 5.22
C SER A 199 -9.87 -16.25 5.94
N SER A 200 -10.03 -15.86 7.20
CA SER A 200 -8.94 -15.35 8.04
C SER A 200 -8.67 -16.25 9.25
N ASP A 201 -7.44 -16.21 9.76
CA ASP A 201 -7.10 -16.74 11.08
C ASP A 201 -7.34 -15.72 12.21
N ALA A 202 -6.83 -15.99 13.41
CA ALA A 202 -6.98 -15.14 14.58
C ALA A 202 -6.15 -13.84 14.51
N ASP A 203 -5.11 -13.80 13.68
CA ASP A 203 -4.26 -12.62 13.46
C ASP A 203 -4.73 -11.78 12.25
N GLY A 204 -5.79 -12.24 11.56
CA GLY A 204 -6.38 -11.57 10.40
C GLY A 204 -5.68 -11.89 9.08
N VAL A 205 -4.82 -12.90 9.03
CA VAL A 205 -4.15 -13.32 7.80
C VAL A 205 -5.16 -14.05 6.91
N ALA A 206 -5.37 -13.53 5.70
CA ALA A 206 -6.30 -14.12 4.75
C ALA A 206 -5.67 -15.30 4.00
N THR A 207 -6.44 -16.39 3.80
CA THR A 207 -6.02 -17.57 3.03
C THR A 207 -7.23 -18.22 2.36
N TRP A 208 -7.03 -18.84 1.18
CA TRP A 208 -8.09 -19.58 0.51
C TRP A 208 -8.34 -20.96 1.15
N SER A 209 -9.48 -21.10 1.80
CA SER A 209 -9.90 -22.35 2.43
C SER A 209 -11.10 -22.96 1.71
N THR A 210 -11.25 -24.28 1.83
CA THR A 210 -12.52 -24.93 1.47
C THR A 210 -13.60 -24.39 2.38
N THR A 211 -14.77 -24.08 1.82
CA THR A 211 -15.93 -23.70 2.62
C THR A 211 -16.31 -24.89 3.49
N VAL A 212 -15.97 -24.85 4.78
CA VAL A 212 -16.69 -25.65 5.78
C VAL A 212 -18.00 -24.92 5.99
N VAL A 213 -18.92 -25.03 5.02
CA VAL A 213 -20.33 -24.88 5.37
C VAL A 213 -20.57 -26.09 6.26
N THR A 214 -20.61 -25.89 7.55
CA THR A 214 -21.09 -26.90 8.51
C THR A 214 -22.42 -27.44 7.95
N ALA A 215 -22.54 -28.61 7.32
CA ALA A 215 -22.17 -29.91 7.86
C ALA A 215 -22.40 -29.84 9.36
N PHE A 216 -23.66 -29.99 9.77
CA PHE A 216 -24.17 -29.96 11.15
C PHE A 216 -23.06 -29.63 12.15
N ALA A 217 -22.81 -28.34 12.40
CA ALA A 217 -21.96 -28.00 13.53
C ALA A 217 -22.53 -28.80 14.71
N ASN A 218 -21.69 -29.47 15.50
CA ASN A 218 -22.16 -30.18 16.69
C ASN A 218 -22.56 -29.18 17.79
N ASP A 219 -23.31 -28.17 17.40
CA ASP A 219 -23.81 -27.01 18.13
C ASP A 219 -25.33 -27.16 18.25
N TRP A 220 -25.70 -28.21 18.96
CA TRP A 220 -27.09 -28.56 19.21
C TRP A 220 -27.70 -27.58 20.21
N THR A 221 -28.77 -26.91 19.80
CA THR A 221 -29.59 -26.11 20.70
C THR A 221 -30.62 -27.02 21.38
N PRO A 222 -30.65 -27.07 22.73
CA PRO A 222 -31.64 -27.87 23.45
C PRO A 222 -33.01 -27.20 23.46
N TYR A 223 -34.05 -28.00 23.69
CA TYR A 223 -35.37 -27.50 24.04
C TYR A 223 -35.36 -26.71 25.36
N SER A 224 -36.40 -25.91 25.58
CA SER A 224 -36.69 -25.19 26.82
C SER A 224 -37.91 -25.78 27.53
N GLY A 225 -37.97 -25.65 28.86
CA GLY A 225 -39.10 -26.13 29.67
C GLY A 225 -38.83 -27.46 30.37
N THR A 226 -39.85 -28.01 31.04
CA THR A 226 -39.78 -29.29 31.76
C THR A 226 -40.79 -30.24 31.14
N LEU A 227 -40.32 -31.43 30.75
CA LEU A 227 -41.18 -32.44 30.16
C LEU A 227 -42.24 -32.89 31.18
N VAL A 228 -43.50 -32.74 30.81
CA VAL A 228 -44.67 -33.30 31.52
C VAL A 228 -45.24 -34.42 30.66
N ASP A 229 -45.74 -35.50 31.29
CA ASP A 229 -46.46 -36.55 30.56
C ASP A 229 -47.77 -36.00 29.99
N PRO A 230 -47.88 -35.84 28.66
CA PRO A 230 -49.06 -35.27 28.05
C PRO A 230 -50.19 -36.29 27.87
N PHE A 231 -49.96 -37.59 28.11
CA PHE A 231 -50.81 -38.68 27.64
C PHE A 231 -51.75 -39.28 28.70
N THR A 232 -52.12 -38.52 29.73
CA THR A 232 -52.85 -38.99 30.92
C THR A 232 -54.37 -39.19 30.75
N GLY A 233 -54.99 -38.58 29.74
CA GLY A 233 -56.45 -38.64 29.53
C GLY A 233 -56.96 -39.90 28.83
N GLY A 234 -58.20 -40.32 29.10
CA GLY A 234 -58.83 -41.51 28.50
C GLY A 234 -59.36 -41.38 27.06
N THR A 235 -59.00 -40.30 26.35
CA THR A 235 -59.48 -40.02 24.99
C THR A 235 -58.31 -39.70 24.05
N GLY A 236 -58.49 -40.01 22.76
CA GLY A 236 -57.58 -39.53 21.71
C GLY A 236 -57.71 -38.01 21.54
N GLY A 237 -56.65 -37.37 21.03
CA GLY A 237 -56.65 -35.92 20.85
C GLY A 237 -55.27 -35.36 20.48
N ALA A 238 -55.28 -34.13 19.99
CA ALA A 238 -54.10 -33.33 19.71
C ALA A 238 -54.06 -32.09 20.63
N GLY A 239 -52.96 -31.35 20.61
CA GLY A 239 -52.79 -30.14 21.42
C GLY A 239 -52.52 -30.42 22.89
N LEU A 240 -52.06 -31.64 23.22
CA LEU A 240 -51.72 -32.02 24.58
C LEU A 240 -50.42 -31.31 25.00
N ASN A 241 -50.41 -30.71 26.18
CA ASN A 241 -49.28 -29.90 26.63
C ASN A 241 -48.11 -30.78 27.08
N THR A 242 -46.95 -30.62 26.45
CA THR A 242 -45.71 -31.31 26.86
C THR A 242 -44.90 -30.55 27.90
N GLY A 243 -45.19 -29.26 28.11
CA GLY A 243 -44.36 -28.35 28.92
C GLY A 243 -43.07 -27.89 28.23
N LEU A 244 -42.88 -28.23 26.95
CA LEU A 244 -41.68 -27.92 26.18
C LEU A 244 -41.92 -26.84 25.11
N SER A 245 -40.86 -26.09 24.82
CA SER A 245 -40.78 -25.16 23.70
C SER A 245 -39.40 -25.20 23.05
N VAL A 246 -39.30 -24.75 21.80
CA VAL A 246 -38.02 -24.49 21.13
C VAL A 246 -37.93 -23.02 20.73
N VAL A 247 -36.75 -22.43 20.88
CA VAL A 247 -36.50 -21.01 20.57
C VAL A 247 -35.74 -20.95 19.25
N ILE A 248 -36.40 -20.43 18.22
CA ILE A 248 -35.87 -20.31 16.87
C ILE A 248 -35.36 -18.88 16.71
N PRO A 249 -34.03 -18.67 16.59
CA PRO A 249 -33.45 -17.33 16.57
C PRO A 249 -33.74 -16.56 15.26
N GLU A 250 -33.88 -17.28 14.16
CA GLU A 250 -34.06 -16.71 12.83
C GLU A 250 -34.77 -17.69 11.88
N GLN A 251 -35.36 -17.16 10.80
CA GLN A 251 -35.97 -17.95 9.73
C GLN A 251 -34.95 -18.95 9.15
N GLY A 252 -35.41 -20.16 8.79
CA GLY A 252 -34.60 -21.11 8.03
C GLY A 252 -34.98 -22.57 8.24
N TRP A 253 -34.13 -23.45 7.72
CA TRP A 253 -34.23 -24.90 7.87
C TRP A 253 -33.40 -25.40 9.04
N TYR A 254 -34.04 -26.21 9.86
CA TYR A 254 -33.47 -26.76 11.09
C TYR A 254 -33.59 -28.28 11.08
N PHE A 255 -32.55 -28.94 11.55
CA PHE A 255 -32.53 -30.37 11.76
C PHE A 255 -32.77 -30.65 13.24
N PHE A 256 -33.78 -31.45 13.53
CA PHE A 256 -34.18 -31.87 14.86
C PHE A 256 -33.79 -33.31 15.08
N ARG A 257 -33.36 -33.62 16.30
CA ARG A 257 -33.30 -34.99 16.83
C ARG A 257 -34.16 -35.07 18.07
N CYS A 258 -34.95 -36.11 18.17
CA CYS A 258 -35.80 -36.35 19.32
C CYS A 258 -35.80 -37.83 19.70
N GLY A 259 -35.79 -38.11 20.99
CA GLY A 259 -35.96 -39.45 21.53
C GLY A 259 -36.87 -39.45 22.74
N LEU A 260 -37.85 -40.34 22.72
CA LEU A 260 -38.75 -40.62 23.84
C LEU A 260 -39.02 -42.12 23.88
N THR A 261 -38.98 -42.71 25.07
CA THR A 261 -39.36 -44.11 25.29
C THR A 261 -40.61 -44.17 26.14
N ILE A 262 -41.64 -44.86 25.63
CA ILE A 262 -42.90 -45.10 26.31
C ILE A 262 -43.24 -46.58 26.29
N GLN A 263 -43.89 -47.06 27.34
CA GLN A 263 -44.50 -48.39 27.37
C GLN A 263 -46.01 -48.20 27.30
N SER A 264 -46.65 -48.75 26.28
CA SER A 264 -48.09 -48.62 26.09
C SER A 264 -48.67 -49.76 25.28
N GLY A 265 -50.00 -49.95 25.37
CA GLY A 265 -50.75 -50.72 24.38
C GLY A 265 -50.86 -49.98 23.04
N CYS A 266 -51.60 -50.54 22.07
CA CYS A 266 -51.67 -49.98 20.72
C CYS A 266 -52.28 -48.57 20.71
N ASN A 267 -51.46 -47.57 20.43
CA ASN A 267 -51.84 -46.20 20.14
C ASN A 267 -50.67 -45.52 19.40
N ASP A 268 -50.98 -44.55 18.55
CA ASP A 268 -49.94 -43.73 17.92
C ASP A 268 -49.72 -42.51 18.80
N TYR A 269 -48.46 -42.18 19.05
CA TYR A 269 -48.10 -41.01 19.84
C TYR A 269 -47.18 -40.11 19.02
N SER A 270 -47.39 -38.79 19.08
CA SER A 270 -46.49 -37.83 18.45
C SER A 270 -46.22 -36.63 19.32
N PHE A 271 -45.03 -36.05 19.16
CA PHE A 271 -44.70 -34.69 19.58
C PHE A 271 -44.50 -33.86 18.31
N TYR A 272 -45.06 -32.66 18.27
CA TYR A 272 -45.08 -31.82 17.09
C TYR A 272 -45.08 -30.34 17.46
N ILE A 273 -44.70 -29.50 16.52
CA ILE A 273 -44.82 -28.04 16.64
C ILE A 273 -45.97 -27.61 15.74
N ASN A 274 -46.97 -26.91 16.31
CA ASN A 274 -48.18 -26.55 15.60
C ASN A 274 -47.87 -25.69 14.36
N GLY A 275 -48.38 -26.08 13.19
CA GLY A 275 -48.12 -25.40 11.92
C GLY A 275 -46.73 -25.63 11.31
N ILE A 276 -45.85 -26.39 11.97
CA ILE A 276 -44.48 -26.66 11.48
C ILE A 276 -44.29 -28.15 11.13
N GLY A 277 -44.61 -29.07 12.05
CA GLY A 277 -44.49 -30.50 11.79
C GLY A 277 -44.16 -31.36 13.01
N ASP A 278 -44.12 -32.67 12.81
CA ASP A 278 -43.77 -33.66 13.83
C ASP A 278 -42.26 -33.62 14.13
N VAL A 279 -41.88 -33.59 15.41
CA VAL A 279 -40.48 -33.76 15.87
C VAL A 279 -40.21 -35.20 16.33
N TRP A 280 -41.24 -35.92 16.77
CA TRP A 280 -41.17 -37.33 17.16
C TRP A 280 -42.51 -38.00 16.94
N LYS A 281 -42.51 -39.27 16.52
CA LYS A 281 -43.71 -40.05 16.28
C LYS A 281 -43.45 -41.54 16.40
N THR A 282 -44.35 -42.23 17.09
CA THR A 282 -44.41 -43.68 17.11
C THR A 282 -45.77 -44.13 16.60
N TYR A 283 -45.77 -45.27 15.92
CA TYR A 283 -46.99 -45.93 15.46
C TYR A 283 -47.10 -47.26 16.18
N CYS A 284 -48.31 -47.62 16.60
CA CYS A 284 -48.52 -48.98 17.06
C CYS A 284 -48.61 -49.94 15.89
N ASN A 285 -47.98 -51.10 16.04
CA ASN A 285 -47.98 -52.17 15.04
C ASN A 285 -48.48 -53.51 15.60
N VAL A 286 -48.78 -53.58 16.91
CA VAL A 286 -49.37 -54.75 17.57
C VAL A 286 -50.38 -54.33 18.64
N ALA A 287 -51.28 -55.24 19.02
CA ALA A 287 -52.33 -55.00 20.00
C ALA A 287 -51.86 -55.08 21.47
N ASP A 288 -50.71 -55.70 21.72
CA ASP A 288 -50.19 -55.94 23.08
C ASP A 288 -49.38 -54.75 23.62
N THR A 289 -49.21 -54.69 24.95
CA THR A 289 -48.34 -53.70 25.58
C THR A 289 -46.89 -53.89 25.17
N GLN A 290 -46.31 -52.88 24.53
CA GLN A 290 -44.92 -52.90 24.06
C GLN A 290 -44.12 -51.70 24.54
N MET A 291 -42.80 -51.92 24.59
CA MET A 291 -41.82 -50.85 24.71
C MET A 291 -41.66 -50.18 23.35
N MET A 292 -42.17 -48.96 23.20
CA MET A 292 -41.97 -48.13 22.02
C MET A 292 -40.81 -47.17 22.29
N SER A 293 -39.69 -47.42 21.61
CA SER A 293 -38.48 -46.60 21.71
C SER A 293 -38.01 -46.09 20.35
N PRO A 294 -38.77 -45.20 19.65
CA PRO A 294 -38.22 -44.46 18.53
C PRO A 294 -37.19 -43.47 19.10
N ARG A 295 -35.95 -43.93 19.17
CA ARG A 295 -34.79 -43.12 19.53
C ARG A 295 -34.21 -42.52 18.25
N ASP A 296 -33.54 -41.38 18.39
CA ASP A 296 -32.80 -40.68 17.34
C ASP A 296 -33.64 -40.35 16.10
N GLN A 297 -34.93 -40.06 16.31
CA GLN A 297 -35.76 -39.63 15.21
C GLN A 297 -35.32 -38.26 14.73
N SER A 298 -34.90 -38.23 13.48
CA SER A 298 -34.40 -37.04 12.83
C SER A 298 -35.48 -36.42 11.94
N ARG A 299 -35.64 -35.10 12.00
CA ARG A 299 -36.63 -34.34 11.22
C ARG A 299 -36.01 -33.05 10.69
N VAL A 300 -36.39 -32.67 9.48
CA VAL A 300 -36.03 -31.38 8.90
C VAL A 300 -37.28 -30.52 8.88
N LEU A 301 -37.25 -29.39 9.58
CA LEU A 301 -38.37 -28.50 9.76
C LEU A 301 -37.99 -27.09 9.30
N TYR A 302 -38.90 -26.42 8.60
CA TYR A 302 -38.74 -25.03 8.18
C TYR A 302 -39.52 -24.10 9.10
N PHE A 303 -38.87 -23.01 9.52
CA PHE A 303 -39.49 -21.96 10.30
C PHE A 303 -39.44 -20.67 9.50
N SER A 304 -40.62 -20.13 9.17
CA SER A 304 -40.77 -18.89 8.40
C SER A 304 -40.49 -17.62 9.21
N THR A 305 -40.46 -17.72 10.54
CA THR A 305 -40.25 -16.58 11.45
C THR A 305 -39.42 -17.00 12.66
N ALA A 306 -38.65 -16.08 13.22
CA ALA A 306 -38.05 -16.26 14.54
C ALA A 306 -39.14 -16.30 15.63
N GLY A 307 -38.92 -17.03 16.71
CA GLY A 307 -39.85 -17.05 17.84
C GLY A 307 -39.71 -18.25 18.75
N THR A 308 -40.56 -18.29 19.78
CA THR A 308 -40.70 -19.45 20.66
C THR A 308 -41.87 -20.30 20.19
N TYR A 309 -41.60 -21.56 19.92
CA TYR A 309 -42.57 -22.52 19.40
C TYR A 309 -42.83 -23.60 20.44
N THR A 310 -44.08 -23.73 20.88
CA THR A 310 -44.48 -24.78 21.82
C THR A 310 -44.48 -26.14 21.12
N VAL A 311 -43.93 -27.14 21.80
CA VAL A 311 -44.02 -28.54 21.40
C VAL A 311 -45.28 -29.13 22.03
N LEU A 312 -46.20 -29.59 21.20
CA LEU A 312 -47.44 -30.22 21.61
C LEU A 312 -47.35 -31.72 21.38
N ALA A 313 -48.26 -32.46 21.99
CA ALA A 313 -48.38 -33.89 21.79
C ALA A 313 -49.77 -34.28 21.27
N ALA A 314 -49.83 -35.43 20.61
CA ALA A 314 -51.06 -36.03 20.17
C ALA A 314 -51.04 -37.54 20.37
N LYS A 315 -52.24 -38.12 20.55
CA LYS A 315 -52.45 -39.55 20.52
C LYS A 315 -53.75 -39.91 19.79
N THR A 316 -53.78 -41.05 19.11
CA THR A 316 -54.92 -41.42 18.24
C THR A 316 -56.11 -42.00 19.00
N ASN A 317 -55.89 -42.66 20.13
CA ASN A 317 -56.97 -43.25 20.93
C ASN A 317 -56.81 -43.01 22.45
N GLY A 318 -57.72 -43.57 23.25
CA GLY A 318 -57.81 -43.37 24.70
C GLY A 318 -56.75 -44.09 25.55
N VAL A 319 -55.87 -44.91 24.96
CA VAL A 319 -54.87 -45.67 25.72
C VAL A 319 -53.87 -44.71 26.37
N VAL A 320 -53.74 -44.81 27.69
CA VAL A 320 -52.74 -44.10 28.51
C VAL A 320 -51.50 -44.99 28.63
N PRO A 321 -50.29 -44.47 28.37
CA PRO A 321 -49.06 -45.25 28.56
C PRO A 321 -48.96 -45.79 30.00
N ASN A 322 -48.55 -47.04 30.14
CA ASN A 322 -48.21 -47.65 31.43
C ASN A 322 -47.00 -46.93 32.06
N ASN A 323 -46.06 -46.50 31.22
CA ASN A 323 -44.88 -45.77 31.64
C ASN A 323 -44.47 -44.76 30.55
N PHE A 324 -44.04 -43.58 30.98
CA PHE A 324 -43.64 -42.46 30.14
C PHE A 324 -42.22 -42.02 30.47
N ASN A 325 -41.43 -41.68 29.44
CA ASN A 325 -40.03 -41.26 29.56
C ASN A 325 -39.18 -42.24 30.39
N MET A 326 -39.21 -43.52 30.02
CA MET A 326 -38.60 -44.61 30.81
C MET A 326 -37.05 -44.60 30.86
N GLY A 327 -36.40 -43.65 30.19
CA GLY A 327 -34.95 -43.49 30.24
C GLY A 327 -34.12 -44.43 29.34
N ASN A 328 -32.84 -44.08 29.22
CA ASN A 328 -31.76 -44.66 28.40
C ASN A 328 -31.74 -44.36 26.87
N PRO A 329 -31.41 -43.12 26.45
CA PRO A 329 -31.31 -41.93 27.30
C PRO A 329 -32.71 -41.45 27.70
N ALA A 330 -32.76 -40.59 28.72
CA ALA A 330 -33.97 -39.82 29.02
C ALA A 330 -34.34 -38.96 27.80
N PHE A 331 -35.57 -38.44 27.79
CA PHE A 331 -36.05 -37.58 26.72
C PHE A 331 -35.02 -36.50 26.33
N TYR A 332 -34.84 -36.33 25.02
CA TYR A 332 -34.08 -35.23 24.44
C TYR A 332 -34.78 -34.71 23.20
N LEU A 333 -34.63 -33.42 22.96
CA LEU A 333 -35.07 -32.72 21.76
C LEU A 333 -34.07 -31.62 21.48
N ASP A 334 -33.19 -31.86 20.52
CA ASP A 334 -32.21 -30.87 20.13
C ASP A 334 -32.36 -30.51 18.66
N PHE A 335 -31.94 -29.30 18.31
CA PHE A 335 -32.01 -28.82 16.95
C PHE A 335 -30.82 -27.95 16.58
N VAL A 336 -30.50 -27.91 15.28
CA VAL A 336 -29.43 -27.08 14.74
C VAL A 336 -29.88 -26.50 13.40
N LYS A 337 -29.56 -25.22 13.17
CA LYS A 337 -29.80 -24.58 11.88
C LYS A 337 -28.77 -25.07 10.87
N PHE A 338 -29.20 -25.40 9.65
CA PHE A 338 -28.27 -25.82 8.59
C PHE A 338 -28.48 -25.06 7.27
N GLN A 339 -29.57 -24.30 7.13
CA GLN A 339 -29.80 -23.46 5.97
C GLN A 339 -30.72 -22.27 6.29
N ASN A 340 -30.55 -21.17 5.56
CA ASN A 340 -31.55 -20.10 5.46
C ASN A 340 -32.70 -20.51 4.54
#